data_AF-A0A1Q6TXI1-F1
#
_entry.id   AF-A0A1Q6TXI1-F1
#
_cell.length_a   1.000
_cell.length_b   1.000
_cell.length_c   1.000
_cell.angle_alpha   90.00
_cell.angle_beta   90.00
_cell.angle_gamma   90.00
#
_symmetry.space_group_name_H-M   'P 1'
#
loop_
_entity.id
_entity.type
_entity.pdbx_description
1 polymer ?
#
loop_
_entity_poly.entity_id
_entity_poly.type
_entity_poly.pdbx_seq_one_letter_code
_entity_poly.pdbx_strand_id
1 'polypeptide(L)'
;MLQIHAKTAFENMSVDDIQKWIILNYERLIGSAVFTKNKSLTSKIVSRVESWKCKNKCFIPSHTASVIEYNNDIYMFDMKPLRASVRPLADYLSDTQDDYVLILRNFKLDTRMFSVNIAEHINEFYPFISALGSAFNKRQTKWSRHCSEMHLRELQKQGILTHLNPEITPDELFHELSRKDALYSI
;
A
#
# COMPACT_ATOMS: atom_id res chain seq x y z
N MET A 1 13.68 4.29 11.83
CA MET A 1 14.48 3.50 10.86
C MET A 1 13.52 2.84 9.87
N LEU A 2 13.83 2.88 8.57
CA LEU A 2 13.04 2.19 7.54
C LEU A 2 13.15 0.68 7.74
N GLN A 3 12.00 -0.02 7.75
CA GLN A 3 11.95 -1.48 7.84
C GLN A 3 11.03 -2.01 6.75
N ILE A 4 11.53 -2.99 6.02
CA ILE A 4 10.88 -3.59 4.86
C ILE A 4 10.88 -5.10 5.07
N HIS A 5 9.70 -5.71 5.02
CA HIS A 5 9.51 -7.15 5.22
C HIS A 5 8.94 -7.77 3.95
N ALA A 6 9.72 -8.63 3.31
CA ALA A 6 9.22 -9.49 2.25
C ALA A 6 8.42 -10.67 2.83
N LYS A 7 7.64 -11.35 2.00
CA LYS A 7 6.87 -12.55 2.37
C LYS A 7 7.65 -13.58 3.21
N THR A 8 8.92 -13.82 2.86
CA THR A 8 9.79 -14.77 3.56
C THR A 8 10.00 -14.46 5.04
N ALA A 9 9.75 -13.23 5.48
CA ALA A 9 9.83 -12.86 6.89
C ALA A 9 8.74 -13.51 7.75
N PHE A 10 7.62 -13.94 7.15
CA PHE A 10 6.46 -14.48 7.85
C PHE A 10 6.10 -15.91 7.43
N GLU A 11 6.76 -16.48 6.42
CA GLU A 11 6.41 -17.75 5.76
C GLU A 11 6.32 -18.97 6.70
N ASN A 12 6.99 -18.93 7.85
CA ASN A 12 6.99 -20.02 8.84
C ASN A 12 6.41 -19.58 10.20
N MET A 13 5.75 -18.42 10.28
CA MET A 13 5.14 -17.95 11.51
C MET A 13 3.70 -18.44 11.62
N SER A 14 3.31 -18.86 12.82
CA SER A 14 1.90 -19.09 13.13
C SER A 14 1.13 -17.76 13.13
N VAL A 15 -0.20 -17.81 12.94
CA VAL A 15 -1.05 -16.61 13.03
C VAL A 15 -0.87 -15.91 14.38
N ASP A 16 -0.75 -16.67 15.48
CA ASP A 16 -0.52 -16.14 16.82
C ASP A 16 0.82 -15.40 16.94
N ASP A 17 1.88 -15.90 16.31
CA ASP A 17 3.18 -15.23 16.33
C ASP A 17 3.19 -13.97 15.47
N ILE A 18 2.45 -13.97 14.37
CA ILE A 18 2.22 -12.77 13.55
C ILE A 18 1.42 -11.74 14.35
N GLN A 19 0.39 -12.15 15.09
CA GLN A 19 -0.37 -11.26 15.97
C GLN A 19 0.51 -10.62 17.05
N LYS A 20 1.38 -11.40 17.72
CA LYS A 20 2.37 -10.86 18.66
C LYS A 20 3.28 -9.83 18.00
N TRP A 21 3.77 -10.13 16.78
CA TRP A 21 4.59 -9.20 16.02
C TRP A 21 3.83 -7.91 15.67
N ILE A 22 2.55 -8.02 15.31
CA ILE A 22 1.67 -6.87 15.04
C ILE A 22 1.53 -6.01 16.29
N ILE A 23 1.28 -6.60 17.46
CA ILE A 23 1.16 -5.88 18.73
C ILE A 23 2.45 -5.10 19.04
N LEU A 24 3.62 -5.72 18.84
CA LEU A 24 4.91 -5.07 19.07
C LEU A 24 5.19 -3.89 18.11
N ASN A 25 4.58 -3.89 16.93
CA ASN A 25 4.78 -2.87 15.89
C ASN A 25 3.55 -1.98 15.67
N TYR A 26 2.56 -2.07 16.57
CA TYR A 26 1.21 -1.55 16.37
C TYR A 26 1.18 -0.10 15.87
N GLU A 27 1.86 0.82 16.57
CA GLU A 27 1.85 2.23 16.18
C GLU A 27 2.42 2.43 14.77
N ARG A 28 3.54 1.77 14.46
CA ARG A 28 4.24 1.92 13.17
C ARG A 28 3.49 1.24 12.03
N LEU A 29 2.68 0.22 12.33
CA LEU A 29 1.88 -0.47 11.33
C LEU A 29 0.79 0.42 10.76
N ILE A 30 0.10 1.22 11.57
CA ILE A 30 -0.94 2.10 11.06
C ILE A 30 -0.32 3.19 10.18
N GLY A 31 -0.78 3.30 8.92
CA GLY A 31 -0.18 4.17 7.90
C GLY A 31 0.96 3.52 7.12
N SER A 32 1.28 2.26 7.38
CA SER A 32 2.17 1.45 6.56
C SER A 32 1.48 0.99 5.28
N ALA A 33 2.28 0.52 4.33
CA ALA A 33 1.80 0.04 3.04
C ALA A 33 2.24 -1.39 2.77
N VAL A 34 1.31 -2.21 2.27
CA VAL A 34 1.59 -3.54 1.72
C VAL A 34 1.56 -3.44 0.20
N PHE A 35 2.68 -3.74 -0.43
CA PHE A 35 2.82 -3.77 -1.87
C PHE A 35 2.74 -5.20 -2.36
N THR A 36 1.89 -5.48 -3.34
CA THR A 36 1.67 -6.85 -3.84
C THR A 36 1.95 -6.95 -5.33
N LYS A 37 2.53 -8.07 -5.71
CA LYS A 37 2.74 -8.45 -7.11
C LYS A 37 1.75 -9.57 -7.45
N ASN A 38 0.61 -9.19 -8.02
CA ASN A 38 -0.40 -10.16 -8.44
C ASN A 38 0.08 -10.90 -9.69
N LYS A 39 -0.31 -12.17 -9.86
CA LYS A 39 0.04 -12.98 -11.05
C LYS A 39 -0.87 -12.74 -12.27
N SER A 40 -1.84 -11.81 -12.18
CA SER A 40 -2.83 -11.55 -13.23
C SER A 40 -2.22 -10.93 -14.51
N LEU A 41 -2.89 -11.12 -15.66
CA LEU A 41 -2.47 -10.59 -16.96
C LEU A 41 -2.31 -9.05 -16.97
N THR A 42 -3.18 -8.32 -16.27
CA THR A 42 -3.10 -6.87 -16.08
C THR A 42 -1.88 -6.46 -15.25
N SER A 43 -1.54 -7.21 -14.20
CA SER A 43 -0.31 -7.02 -13.42
C SER A 43 0.94 -7.24 -14.28
N LYS A 44 0.95 -8.26 -15.16
CA LYS A 44 2.05 -8.50 -16.10
C LYS A 44 2.25 -7.34 -17.08
N ILE A 45 1.18 -6.66 -17.51
CA ILE A 45 1.28 -5.51 -18.42
C ILE A 45 1.85 -4.29 -17.68
N VAL A 46 1.35 -3.98 -16.48
CA VAL A 46 1.86 -2.88 -15.64
C VAL A 46 3.32 -3.12 -15.28
N SER A 47 3.67 -4.33 -14.84
CA SER A 47 5.06 -4.70 -14.55
C SER A 47 5.95 -4.65 -15.80
N ARG A 48 5.44 -4.93 -16.99
CA ARG A 48 6.22 -4.88 -18.24
C ARG A 48 6.52 -3.44 -18.67
N VAL A 49 5.57 -2.52 -18.49
CA VAL A 49 5.78 -1.09 -18.76
C VAL A 49 6.78 -0.48 -17.76
N GLU A 50 6.70 -0.82 -16.48
CA GLU A 50 7.65 -0.32 -15.47
C GLU A 50 9.02 -1.02 -15.52
N SER A 51 9.10 -2.28 -15.97
CA SER A 51 10.37 -3.01 -16.14
C SER A 51 11.34 -2.38 -17.15
N TRP A 52 10.85 -1.52 -18.05
CA TRP A 52 11.71 -0.77 -18.95
C TRP A 52 12.51 0.33 -18.25
N LYS A 53 12.09 0.77 -17.05
CA LYS A 53 12.78 1.80 -16.25
C LYS A 53 13.77 1.22 -15.24
N CYS A 54 13.61 -0.05 -14.81
CA CYS A 54 14.46 -0.68 -13.78
C CYS A 54 15.32 -1.81 -14.36
N LYS A 55 16.64 -1.59 -14.48
CA LYS A 55 17.61 -2.54 -15.06
C LYS A 55 17.94 -3.76 -14.19
N ASN A 56 17.45 -3.83 -12.94
CA ASN A 56 17.69 -4.95 -12.03
C ASN A 56 16.38 -5.72 -11.77
N LYS A 57 16.50 -7.02 -11.47
CA LYS A 57 15.42 -7.95 -11.09
C LYS A 57 14.73 -7.53 -9.78
N CYS A 58 14.13 -6.35 -9.76
CA CYS A 58 13.51 -5.76 -8.58
C CYS A 58 12.05 -6.23 -8.44
N PHE A 59 11.57 -6.22 -7.19
CA PHE A 59 10.14 -6.36 -6.90
C PHE A 59 9.42 -5.15 -7.49
N ILE A 60 8.56 -5.37 -8.49
CA ILE A 60 7.72 -4.35 -9.12
C ILE A 60 6.27 -4.62 -8.69
N PRO A 61 5.69 -3.84 -7.78
CA PRO A 61 4.34 -4.07 -7.32
C PRO A 61 3.29 -3.63 -8.36
N SER A 62 2.19 -4.35 -8.34
CA SER A 62 0.99 -4.08 -9.14
C SER A 62 -0.14 -3.43 -8.36
N HIS A 63 -0.03 -3.44 -7.02
CA HIS A 63 -1.07 -2.99 -6.11
C HIS A 63 -0.46 -2.54 -4.79
N THR A 64 -1.15 -1.62 -4.11
CA THR A 64 -0.80 -1.13 -2.78
C THR A 64 -2.03 -1.19 -1.87
N ALA A 65 -1.87 -1.77 -0.68
CA ALA A 65 -2.88 -1.79 0.36
C ALA A 65 -2.42 -0.92 1.53
N SER A 66 -3.38 -0.30 2.23
CA SER A 66 -3.09 0.51 3.42
C SER A 66 -3.27 -0.32 4.67
N VAL A 67 -2.35 -0.23 5.62
CA VAL A 67 -2.52 -0.82 6.95
C VAL A 67 -3.22 0.19 7.85
N ILE A 68 -4.38 -0.19 8.38
CA ILE A 68 -5.26 0.66 9.18
C ILE A 68 -5.64 -0.03 10.48
N GLU A 69 -6.02 0.77 11.47
CA GLU A 69 -6.80 0.28 12.60
C GLU A 69 -8.28 0.31 12.24
N TYR A 70 -9.00 -0.78 12.47
CA TYR A 70 -10.44 -0.83 12.30
C TYR A 70 -11.02 -1.78 13.34
N ASN A 71 -12.09 -1.37 14.04
CA ASN A 71 -12.68 -2.14 15.15
C ASN A 71 -11.66 -2.59 16.22
N ASN A 72 -10.68 -1.74 16.54
CA ASN A 72 -9.58 -1.97 17.50
C ASN A 72 -8.56 -3.06 17.08
N ASP A 73 -8.64 -3.57 15.85
CA ASP A 73 -7.70 -4.54 15.30
C ASP A 73 -6.98 -3.96 14.07
N ILE A 74 -5.86 -4.58 13.67
CA ILE A 74 -5.07 -4.14 12.52
C ILE A 74 -5.52 -4.88 11.26
N TYR A 75 -5.99 -4.10 10.29
CA TYR A 75 -6.47 -4.59 9.00
C TYR A 75 -5.60 -4.06 7.87
N MET A 76 -5.57 -4.85 6.80
CA MET A 76 -5.17 -4.40 5.48
C MET A 76 -6.41 -3.95 4.72
N PHE A 77 -6.45 -2.67 4.35
CA PHE A 77 -7.46 -2.10 3.47
C PHE A 77 -7.01 -2.20 2.01
N ASP A 78 -7.83 -2.86 1.20
CA ASP A 78 -7.61 -3.13 -0.21
C ASP A 78 -8.65 -2.40 -1.07
N MET A 79 -8.20 -1.41 -1.84
CA MET A 79 -8.99 -0.87 -2.95
C MET A 79 -8.79 -1.76 -4.19
N LYS A 80 -9.61 -2.80 -4.34
CA LYS A 80 -9.57 -3.74 -5.47
C LYS A 80 -10.94 -3.89 -6.14
N PRO A 81 -11.02 -4.25 -7.44
CA PRO A 81 -12.25 -4.71 -8.07
C PRO A 81 -12.93 -5.86 -7.31
N LEU A 82 -14.24 -5.89 -7.08
CA LEU A 82 -15.30 -4.94 -7.47
C LEU A 82 -15.54 -3.81 -6.46
N ARG A 83 -15.16 -4.02 -5.20
CA ARG A 83 -15.36 -3.07 -4.09
C ARG A 83 -14.16 -3.10 -3.15
N ALA A 84 -13.89 -1.97 -2.52
CA ALA A 84 -12.93 -1.88 -1.45
C ALA A 84 -13.31 -2.81 -0.28
N SER A 85 -12.32 -3.50 0.26
CA SER A 85 -12.49 -4.45 1.35
C SER A 85 -11.39 -4.31 2.40
N VAL A 86 -11.64 -4.88 3.57
CA VAL A 86 -10.64 -5.02 4.63
C VAL A 86 -10.44 -6.48 4.95
N ARG A 87 -9.20 -6.84 5.30
CA ARG A 87 -8.81 -8.17 5.73
C ARG A 87 -7.91 -8.08 6.96
N PRO A 88 -8.06 -8.93 7.99
CA PRO A 88 -7.13 -8.93 9.12
C PRO A 88 -5.69 -9.08 8.61
N LEU A 89 -4.79 -8.23 9.11
CA LEU A 89 -3.42 -8.21 8.59
C LEU A 89 -2.70 -9.53 8.89
N ALA A 90 -2.93 -10.13 10.07
CA ALA A 90 -2.32 -11.40 10.45
C ALA A 90 -2.66 -12.53 9.47
N ASP A 91 -3.94 -12.66 9.13
CA ASP A 91 -4.43 -13.65 8.17
C ASP A 91 -3.79 -13.43 6.80
N TYR A 92 -3.76 -12.17 6.33
CA TYR A 92 -3.15 -11.83 5.05
C TYR A 92 -1.67 -12.22 5.00
N LEU A 93 -0.89 -11.86 6.03
CA LEU A 93 0.55 -12.14 6.07
C LEU A 93 0.83 -13.65 6.14
N SER A 94 -0.08 -14.42 6.75
CA SER A 94 0.05 -15.87 6.94
C SER A 94 -0.30 -16.68 5.69
N ASP A 95 -1.41 -16.36 5.00
CA ASP A 95 -1.99 -17.29 4.01
C ASP A 95 -1.96 -16.82 2.55
N THR A 96 -1.55 -15.58 2.30
CA THR A 96 -1.57 -15.01 0.95
C THR A 96 -0.66 -15.79 -0.01
N GLN A 97 -1.18 -16.04 -1.22
CA GLN A 97 -0.43 -16.70 -2.30
C GLN A 97 0.34 -15.70 -3.18
N ASP A 98 0.07 -14.41 -3.03
CA ASP A 98 0.77 -13.35 -3.74
C ASP A 98 2.16 -13.10 -3.12
N ASP A 99 3.09 -12.63 -3.95
CA ASP A 99 4.35 -12.07 -3.45
C ASP A 99 4.06 -10.66 -2.93
N TYR A 100 4.55 -10.34 -1.73
CA TYR A 100 4.35 -9.03 -1.12
C TYR A 100 5.60 -8.49 -0.45
N VAL A 101 5.57 -7.16 -0.27
CA VAL A 101 6.51 -6.40 0.56
C VAL A 101 5.72 -5.45 1.46
N LEU A 102 5.88 -5.57 2.77
CA LEU A 102 5.35 -4.65 3.77
C LEU A 102 6.42 -3.62 4.12
N ILE A 103 6.11 -2.33 3.95
CA ILE A 103 6.97 -1.23 4.39
C ILE A 103 6.37 -0.63 5.65
N LEU A 104 7.10 -0.74 6.77
CA LEU A 104 6.71 -0.10 8.02
C LEU A 104 7.00 1.39 7.98
N ARG A 105 6.01 2.21 8.35
CA ARG A 105 6.21 3.67 8.41
C ARG A 105 7.35 4.01 9.37
N ASN A 106 8.08 5.03 8.99
CA ASN A 106 9.18 5.63 9.74
C ASN A 106 8.98 7.15 9.95
N PHE A 107 7.80 7.67 9.64
CA PHE A 107 7.38 9.07 9.84
C PHE A 107 6.25 9.16 10.87
N LYS A 108 6.03 10.33 11.48
CA LYS A 108 4.89 10.55 12.39
C LYS A 108 3.58 10.70 11.60
N LEU A 109 2.49 10.20 12.15
CA LEU A 109 1.17 10.19 11.53
C LEU A 109 0.11 10.22 12.64
N ASP A 110 -0.95 10.99 12.46
CA ASP A 110 -2.20 10.81 13.20
C ASP A 110 -2.87 9.53 12.68
N THR A 111 -2.63 8.44 13.39
CA THR A 111 -3.08 7.09 13.04
C THR A 111 -4.59 6.95 13.07
N ARG A 112 -5.26 7.69 13.95
CA ARG A 112 -6.72 7.68 14.08
C ARG A 112 -7.36 8.36 12.88
N MET A 113 -6.92 9.57 12.55
CA MET A 113 -7.42 10.30 11.37
C MET A 113 -7.14 9.54 10.08
N PHE A 114 -5.94 8.97 9.93
CA PHE A 114 -5.60 8.15 8.77
C PHE A 114 -6.55 6.96 8.64
N SER A 115 -6.76 6.21 9.73
CA SER A 115 -7.59 5.00 9.70
C SER A 115 -9.06 5.31 9.45
N VAL A 116 -9.62 6.35 10.08
CA VAL A 116 -11.02 6.78 9.86
C VAL A 116 -11.23 7.16 8.40
N ASN A 117 -10.37 8.00 7.83
CA ASN A 117 -10.53 8.45 6.45
C ASN A 117 -10.44 7.30 5.45
N ILE A 118 -9.52 6.34 5.64
CA ILE A 118 -9.46 5.16 4.79
C ILE A 118 -10.69 4.27 4.99
N ALA A 119 -11.13 4.07 6.24
CA ALA A 119 -12.26 3.20 6.57
C ALA A 119 -13.61 3.71 6.02
N GLU A 120 -13.77 5.03 5.82
CA GLU A 120 -14.93 5.62 5.13
C GLU A 120 -15.15 5.05 3.72
N HIS A 121 -14.09 4.54 3.09
CA HIS A 121 -14.13 3.98 1.74
C HIS A 121 -14.40 2.47 1.69
N ILE A 122 -14.61 1.80 2.83
CA ILE A 122 -14.97 0.38 2.86
C ILE A 122 -16.30 0.17 2.11
N ASN A 123 -16.37 -0.86 1.26
CA ASN A 123 -17.48 -1.15 0.34
C ASN A 123 -17.70 -0.15 -0.80
N GLU A 124 -16.84 0.86 -0.98
CA GLU A 124 -16.92 1.72 -2.15
C GLU A 124 -16.59 0.94 -3.45
N PHE A 125 -17.30 1.25 -4.53
CA PHE A 125 -17.06 0.62 -5.83
C PHE A 125 -15.74 1.07 -6.46
N TYR A 126 -15.01 0.11 -7.04
CA TYR A 126 -13.72 0.38 -7.65
C TYR A 126 -13.85 1.23 -8.93
N PRO A 127 -13.09 2.34 -9.09
CA PRO A 127 -13.20 3.23 -10.23
C PRO A 127 -12.45 2.70 -11.48
N PHE A 128 -13.00 1.66 -12.13
CA PHE A 128 -12.39 0.94 -13.26
C PHE A 128 -11.87 1.83 -14.40
N ILE A 129 -12.67 2.81 -14.86
CA ILE A 129 -12.35 3.66 -16.02
C ILE A 129 -11.14 4.55 -15.72
N SER A 130 -11.05 5.05 -14.50
CA SER A 130 -9.95 5.90 -14.07
C SER A 130 -8.65 5.10 -13.91
N ALA A 131 -8.73 3.83 -13.47
CA ALA A 131 -7.55 3.00 -13.22
C ALA A 131 -6.79 2.68 -14.52
N LEU A 132 -7.55 2.43 -15.58
CA LEU A 132 -6.99 2.26 -16.91
C LEU A 132 -6.45 3.59 -17.44
N GLY A 133 -7.16 4.71 -17.22
CA GLY A 133 -6.72 6.04 -17.63
C GLY A 133 -5.33 6.42 -17.08
N SER A 134 -5.10 6.27 -15.78
CA SER A 134 -3.83 6.62 -15.12
C SER A 134 -2.66 5.72 -15.53
N ALA A 135 -2.93 4.49 -15.96
CA ALA A 135 -1.90 3.60 -16.51
C ALA A 135 -1.41 4.05 -17.91
N PHE A 136 -2.21 4.81 -18.67
CA PHE A 136 -1.90 5.18 -20.06
C PHE A 136 -1.67 6.69 -20.28
N ASN A 137 -2.29 7.58 -19.51
CA ASN A 137 -2.15 9.03 -19.64
C ASN A 137 -2.27 9.71 -18.27
N LYS A 138 -1.16 10.22 -17.72
CA LYS A 138 -1.16 11.08 -16.52
C LYS A 138 -1.82 12.41 -16.85
N ARG A 139 -3.13 12.52 -16.64
CA ARG A 139 -3.88 13.78 -16.75
C ARG A 139 -4.39 14.09 -15.35
N GLN A 140 -4.21 15.34 -14.89
CA GLN A 140 -4.89 15.88 -13.71
C GLN A 140 -6.40 15.76 -13.88
N THR A 141 -6.92 14.58 -13.58
CA THR A 141 -8.34 14.24 -13.63
C THR A 141 -8.83 14.19 -12.20
N LYS A 142 -10.10 14.56 -12.02
CA LYS A 142 -10.78 14.56 -10.71
C LYS A 142 -10.62 13.18 -10.06
N TRP A 143 -10.21 13.19 -8.79
CA TRP A 143 -10.27 12.11 -7.79
C TRP A 143 -10.44 10.71 -8.36
N SER A 144 -9.29 10.10 -8.58
CA SER A 144 -9.09 8.84 -9.25
C SER A 144 -8.74 7.85 -8.12
N ARG A 145 -9.74 7.30 -7.41
CA ARG A 145 -9.51 6.55 -6.14
C ARG A 145 -8.86 5.17 -6.36
N HIS A 146 -7.65 5.11 -6.92
CA HIS A 146 -6.85 3.89 -7.05
C HIS A 146 -6.10 3.58 -5.76
N CYS A 147 -5.59 2.37 -5.69
CA CYS A 147 -5.00 1.80 -4.48
C CYS A 147 -3.80 2.61 -3.92
N SER A 148 -2.85 2.99 -4.77
CA SER A 148 -1.70 3.84 -4.39
C SER A 148 -2.06 5.31 -4.19
N GLU A 149 -2.96 5.86 -5.02
CA GLU A 149 -3.45 7.25 -4.90
C GLU A 149 -4.18 7.47 -3.57
N MET A 150 -5.04 6.53 -3.16
CA MET A 150 -5.75 6.61 -1.89
C MET A 150 -4.78 6.66 -0.70
N HIS A 151 -3.79 5.75 -0.67
CA HIS A 151 -2.79 5.75 0.39
C HIS A 151 -2.02 7.07 0.44
N LEU A 152 -1.48 7.52 -0.70
CA LEU A 152 -0.67 8.74 -0.76
C LEU A 152 -1.49 9.99 -0.37
N ARG A 153 -2.74 10.12 -0.83
CA ARG A 153 -3.57 11.28 -0.51
C ARG A 153 -3.86 11.40 0.99
N GLU A 154 -4.10 10.30 1.68
CA GLU A 154 -4.31 10.34 3.13
C GLU A 154 -3.05 10.72 3.89
N LEU A 155 -1.86 10.35 3.40
CA LEU A 155 -0.59 10.87 3.92
C LEU A 155 -0.45 12.38 3.65
N GLN A 156 -0.78 12.83 2.44
CA GLN A 156 -0.66 14.24 2.03
C GLN A 156 -1.59 15.17 2.80
N LYS A 157 -2.78 14.72 3.19
CA LYS A 157 -3.68 15.49 4.08
C LYS A 157 -3.02 15.82 5.43
N GLN A 158 -2.00 15.06 5.84
CA GLN A 158 -1.24 15.27 7.06
C GLN A 158 0.13 15.90 6.82
N GLY A 159 0.39 16.44 5.62
CA GLY A 159 1.65 17.11 5.28
C GLY A 159 2.79 16.16 4.88
N ILE A 160 2.52 14.87 4.67
CA ILE A 160 3.54 13.86 4.35
C ILE A 160 3.59 13.64 2.84
N LEU A 161 4.79 13.65 2.25
CA LEU A 161 5.00 13.42 0.81
C LEU A 161 4.20 14.35 -0.11
N THR A 162 3.97 15.60 0.31
CA THR A 162 3.22 16.62 -0.44
C THR A 162 3.87 17.04 -1.75
N HIS A 163 5.16 16.73 -1.94
CA HIS A 163 5.88 16.99 -3.18
C HIS A 163 5.56 15.98 -4.30
N LEU A 164 4.93 14.85 -3.98
CA LEU A 164 4.56 13.84 -4.97
C LEU A 164 3.25 14.18 -5.68
N ASN A 165 3.16 13.84 -6.96
CA ASN A 165 1.88 13.87 -7.68
C ASN A 165 0.96 12.76 -7.12
N PRO A 166 -0.27 13.06 -6.68
CA PRO A 166 -1.19 12.05 -6.16
C PRO A 166 -1.61 11.00 -7.20
N GLU A 167 -1.55 11.30 -8.50
CA GLU A 167 -1.70 10.29 -9.56
C GLU A 167 -0.39 9.49 -9.68
N ILE A 168 -0.24 8.52 -8.80
CA ILE A 168 0.98 7.72 -8.61
C ILE A 168 0.70 6.23 -8.81
N THR A 169 1.64 5.50 -9.43
CA THR A 169 1.54 4.04 -9.52
C THR A 169 2.01 3.36 -8.23
N PRO A 170 1.60 2.11 -7.96
CA PRO A 170 2.15 1.32 -6.85
C PRO A 170 3.68 1.23 -6.86
N ASP A 171 4.29 1.14 -8.04
CA ASP A 171 5.75 1.07 -8.19
C ASP A 171 6.42 2.40 -7.84
N GLU A 172 5.89 3.52 -8.32
CA GLU A 172 6.40 4.86 -7.97
C GLU A 172 6.29 5.10 -6.46
N LEU A 173 5.15 4.78 -5.85
CA LEU A 173 4.95 4.92 -4.40
C LEU A 173 5.87 4.00 -3.59
N PHE A 174 6.08 2.76 -4.06
CA PHE A 174 7.01 1.82 -3.44
C PHE A 174 8.44 2.36 -3.41
N HIS A 175 8.91 2.92 -4.53
CA HIS A 175 10.25 3.51 -4.60
C HIS A 175 10.39 4.71 -3.66
N GLU A 176 9.38 5.57 -3.56
CA GLU A 176 9.43 6.72 -2.67
C GLU A 176 9.44 6.30 -1.19
N LEU A 177 8.58 5.36 -0.78
CA LEU A 177 8.54 4.86 0.59
C LEU A 177 9.75 3.98 0.97
N SER A 178 10.44 3.39 -0.01
CA SER A 178 11.63 2.55 0.21
C SER A 178 12.95 3.35 0.25
N ARG A 179 12.93 4.65 -0.03
CA ARG A 179 14.14 5.49 0.05
C ARG A 179 14.49 5.76 1.51
N LYS A 180 15.77 5.57 1.85
CA LYS A 180 16.28 5.88 3.19
C LYS A 180 16.13 7.36 3.57
N ASP A 181 16.12 8.25 2.58
CA ASP A 181 16.20 9.70 2.79
C ASP A 181 14.87 10.44 2.56
N ALA A 182 13.83 9.78 2.03
CA ALA A 182 12.62 10.43 1.49
C ALA A 182 11.76 11.20 2.51
N LEU A 183 12.09 11.15 3.80
CA LEU A 183 11.25 11.66 4.89
C LEU A 183 12.02 12.50 5.91
N TYR A 184 13.29 12.85 5.62
CA TYR A 184 14.08 13.78 6.43
C TYR A 184 14.01 15.23 5.93
N SER A 185 13.10 15.54 5.00
CA SER A 185 12.95 16.87 4.40
C SER A 185 11.81 17.70 4.99
N ILE A 186 11.32 17.35 6.19
CA ILE A 186 10.35 18.16 6.94
C ILE A 186 11.09 18.92 8.04
#